data_AF-A0A7S3WP52-F1
#
_entry.id   AF-A0A7S3WP52-F1
#
_cell.length_a   1.000
_cell.length_b   1.000
_cell.length_c   1.000
_cell.angle_alpha   90.00
_cell.angle_beta   90.00
_cell.angle_gamma   90.00
#
_symmetry.space_group_name_H-M   'P 1'
#
loop_
_entity.id
_entity.type
_entity.pdbx_description
1 polymer ?
#
loop_
_entity_poly.entity_id
_entity_poly.type
_entity_poly.pdbx_seq_one_letter_code
_entity_poly.pdbx_strand_id
1 'polypeptide(L)'
;VIALGPMLTKQGLERDVVLMASSREKLNFGGFDTWSSKKGADIVDSTQRKLLEVYKGEESCDALKAFELLRFDAQEVQDQWWTEGMAETSTQLQARLEEFMSQLLYSQHHNIVVVGHSH
;
A
#
# COMPACT_ATOMS: atom_id res chain seq x y z
N VAL A 1 8.83 -1.76 0.96
CA VAL A 1 8.55 -0.62 0.04
C VAL A 1 9.40 0.61 0.39
N ILE A 2 9.41 1.10 1.63
CA ILE A 2 10.18 2.30 2.02
C ILE A 2 11.69 2.15 1.78
N ALA A 3 12.25 0.96 1.97
CA ALA A 3 13.66 0.66 1.64
C ALA A 3 14.01 0.77 0.14
N LEU A 4 13.01 0.78 -0.76
CA LEU A 4 13.20 1.05 -2.19
C LEU A 4 13.15 2.55 -2.50
N GLY A 5 12.88 3.39 -1.50
CA GLY A 5 12.75 4.84 -1.65
C GLY A 5 13.92 5.48 -2.41
N PRO A 6 15.20 5.17 -2.13
CA PRO A 6 16.32 5.67 -2.93
C PRO A 6 16.28 5.30 -4.42
N MET A 7 15.64 4.19 -4.79
CA MET A 7 15.41 3.82 -6.20
C MET A 7 14.23 4.58 -6.81
N LEU A 8 13.19 4.87 -6.01
CA LEU A 8 11.99 5.59 -6.44
C LEU A 8 12.21 7.11 -6.53
N THR A 9 13.23 7.64 -5.84
CA THR A 9 13.55 9.08 -5.79
C THR A 9 14.78 9.44 -6.63
N LYS A 10 15.32 8.48 -7.40
CA LYS A 10 16.49 8.71 -8.26
C LYS A 10 16.14 9.73 -9.34
N GLN A 11 16.97 10.76 -9.47
CA GLN A 11 16.78 11.88 -10.40
C GLN A 11 16.40 11.41 -11.81
N GLY A 12 15.30 11.96 -12.34
CA GLY A 12 14.78 11.70 -13.69
C GLY A 12 13.67 10.64 -13.77
N LEU A 13 13.29 10.00 -12.67
CA LEU A 13 12.17 9.08 -12.59
C LEU A 13 11.20 9.52 -11.48
N GLU A 14 10.24 10.39 -11.80
CA GLU A 14 9.09 10.59 -10.91
C GLU A 14 8.27 9.30 -10.93
N ARG A 15 8.27 8.56 -9.82
CA ARG A 15 7.42 7.38 -9.65
C ARG A 15 6.52 7.58 -8.46
N ASP A 16 5.23 7.66 -8.73
CA ASP A 16 4.22 7.70 -7.69
C ASP A 16 4.06 6.30 -7.06
N VAL A 17 3.93 6.26 -5.74
CA VAL A 17 3.47 5.09 -5.00
C VAL A 17 1.95 5.11 -5.04
N VAL A 18 1.38 4.27 -5.89
CA VAL A 18 -0.08 4.16 -6.03
C VAL A 18 -0.62 3.16 -5.01
N LEU A 19 -1.58 3.60 -4.21
CA LEU A 19 -2.34 2.75 -3.31
C LEU A 19 -3.53 2.20 -4.10
N MET A 20 -3.58 0.88 -4.31
CA MET A 20 -4.58 0.25 -5.18
C MET A 20 -5.56 -0.57 -4.36
N ALA A 21 -6.86 -0.39 -4.60
CA ALA A 21 -7.90 -1.12 -3.85
C ALA A 21 -7.86 -2.63 -4.06
N SER A 22 -7.47 -3.07 -5.26
CA SER A 22 -7.35 -4.48 -5.66
C SER A 22 -6.24 -5.22 -4.91
N SER A 23 -5.17 -4.48 -4.55
CA SER A 23 -3.96 -4.99 -3.90
C SER A 23 -4.11 -5.28 -2.40
N ARG A 24 -5.28 -4.96 -1.81
CA ARG A 24 -5.53 -5.14 -0.38
C ARG A 24 -5.47 -6.61 0.06
N GLU A 25 -5.07 -6.83 1.31
CA GLU A 25 -5.10 -8.15 1.91
C GLU A 25 -6.53 -8.72 1.95
N LYS A 26 -6.66 -10.03 1.77
CA LYS A 26 -7.93 -10.73 1.96
C LYS A 26 -8.40 -10.55 3.40
N LEU A 27 -9.68 -10.23 3.58
CA LEU A 27 -10.28 -10.21 4.90
C LEU A 27 -10.34 -11.64 5.50
N ASN A 28 -9.39 -11.97 6.38
CA ASN A 28 -9.42 -13.17 7.22
C ASN A 28 -9.65 -12.79 8.68
N PHE A 29 -9.82 -13.78 9.56
CA PHE A 29 -10.15 -13.62 10.97
C PHE A 29 -9.27 -12.58 11.69
N GLY A 30 -9.78 -11.35 11.80
CA GLY A 30 -9.52 -10.40 12.89
C GLY A 30 -8.06 -10.05 13.19
N GLY A 31 -7.18 -9.90 12.20
CA GLY A 31 -5.90 -9.23 12.42
C GLY A 31 -6.11 -7.72 12.60
N PHE A 32 -5.47 -7.11 13.60
CA PHE A 32 -5.43 -5.64 13.73
C PHE A 32 -4.85 -4.95 12.49
N ASP A 33 -4.01 -5.66 11.73
CA ASP A 33 -3.42 -5.19 10.47
C ASP A 33 -4.43 -5.16 9.31
N THR A 34 -5.53 -5.91 9.41
CA THR A 34 -6.54 -6.03 8.35
C THR A 34 -7.63 -4.97 8.46
N TRP A 35 -7.81 -4.34 9.63
CA TRP A 35 -8.90 -3.39 9.90
C TRP A 35 -8.36 -1.97 10.10
N SER A 36 -8.20 -1.24 8.99
CA SER A 36 -7.86 0.18 9.03
C SER A 36 -9.10 1.05 8.84
N SER A 37 -9.30 2.02 9.73
CA SER A 37 -10.27 3.11 9.55
C SER A 37 -9.72 4.28 8.72
N LYS A 38 -8.41 4.29 8.42
CA LYS A 38 -7.75 5.34 7.64
C LYS A 38 -8.06 5.18 6.16
N LYS A 39 -8.22 6.31 5.47
CA LYS A 39 -8.60 6.40 4.06
C LYS A 39 -7.81 7.50 3.38
N GLY A 40 -7.61 7.40 2.07
CA GLY A 40 -6.96 8.43 1.27
C GLY A 40 -5.62 8.88 1.88
N ALA A 41 -5.48 10.20 2.07
CA ALA A 41 -4.29 10.81 2.65
C ALA A 41 -4.00 10.39 4.10
N ASP A 42 -5.02 10.02 4.89
CA ASP A 42 -4.84 9.61 6.30
C ASP A 42 -3.95 8.36 6.42
N ILE A 43 -3.92 7.53 5.38
CA ILE A 43 -3.04 6.34 5.31
C ILE A 43 -1.58 6.79 5.27
N VAL A 44 -1.26 7.79 4.45
CA VAL A 44 0.09 8.35 4.29
C VAL A 44 0.52 9.03 5.59
N ASP A 45 -0.34 9.89 6.15
CA ASP A 45 -0.05 10.60 7.40
C ASP A 45 0.15 9.65 8.58
N SER A 46 -0.67 8.61 8.67
CA SER A 46 -0.50 7.59 9.70
C SER A 46 0.78 6.78 9.49
N THR A 47 1.14 6.49 8.25
CA THR A 47 2.37 5.75 7.94
C THR A 47 3.58 6.58 8.33
N GLN A 48 3.61 7.87 7.99
CA GLN A 48 4.67 8.79 8.39
C GLN A 48 4.82 8.87 9.92
N ARG A 49 3.71 9.04 10.64
CA ARG A 49 3.73 9.07 12.12
C ARG A 49 4.28 7.77 12.70
N LYS A 50 3.88 6.61 12.16
CA LYS A 50 4.39 5.32 12.64
C LYS A 50 5.86 5.13 12.30
N LEU A 51 6.30 5.58 11.13
CA LEU A 51 7.69 5.55 10.71
C LEU A 51 8.57 6.39 11.65
N LEU A 52 8.12 7.59 12.01
CA LEU A 52 8.80 8.46 12.99
C LEU A 52 8.89 7.81 14.38
N GLU A 53 7.86 7.07 14.79
CA GLU A 53 7.86 6.33 16.06
C GLU A 53 8.87 5.17 16.03
N VAL A 54 8.91 4.40 14.94
CA VAL A 54 9.84 3.26 14.77
C VAL A 54 11.29 3.71 14.76
N TYR A 55 11.60 4.84 14.09
CA TYR A 55 12.95 5.39 13.98
C TYR A 55 13.24 6.50 15.00
N LYS A 56 12.48 6.55 16.10
CA LYS A 56 12.67 7.58 17.14
C LYS A 56 14.09 7.51 17.71
N GLY A 57 14.82 8.61 17.62
CA GLY A 57 16.22 8.71 18.07
C GLY A 57 17.26 8.49 16.97
N GLU A 58 16.84 8.20 15.73
CA GLU A 58 17.72 8.10 14.57
C GLU A 58 17.53 9.31 13.63
N GLU A 59 18.13 10.45 13.99
CA GLU A 59 17.96 11.75 13.30
C GLU A 59 18.38 11.75 11.81
N SER A 60 19.13 10.75 11.36
CA SER A 60 19.53 10.60 9.96
C SER A 60 19.14 9.25 9.36
N CYS A 61 17.95 8.74 9.72
CA CYS A 61 17.40 7.56 9.08
C CYS A 61 17.04 7.84 7.60
N ASP A 62 17.74 7.18 6.68
CA ASP A 62 17.50 7.30 5.24
C ASP A 62 16.07 6.91 4.84
N ALA A 63 15.39 6.05 5.62
CA ALA A 63 14.02 5.67 5.36
C ALA A 63 13.02 6.83 5.54
N LEU A 64 13.24 7.71 6.53
CA LEU A 64 12.41 8.89 6.75
C LEU A 64 12.57 9.89 5.60
N LYS A 65 13.82 10.21 5.24
CA LYS A 65 14.12 11.10 4.12
C LYS A 65 13.58 10.55 2.80
N ALA A 66 13.72 9.25 2.59
CA ALA A 66 13.20 8.62 1.39
C ALA A 66 11.67 8.69 1.34
N PHE A 67 10.97 8.49 2.47
CA PHE A 67 9.51 8.58 2.54
C PHE A 67 9.00 9.99 2.20
N GLU A 68 9.65 11.05 2.67
CA GLU A 68 9.29 12.45 2.37
C GLU A 68 9.39 12.81 0.89
N LEU A 69 10.28 12.15 0.16
CA LEU A 69 10.48 12.35 -1.27
C LEU A 69 9.52 11.53 -2.14
N LEU A 70 8.79 10.57 -1.54
CA LEU A 70 7.80 9.78 -2.27
C LEU A 70 6.52 10.59 -2.50
N ARG A 71 5.98 10.47 -3.70
CA ARG A 71 4.64 10.95 -4.03
C ARG A 71 3.68 9.78 -3.91
N PHE A 72 2.57 9.98 -3.22
CA PHE A 72 1.56 8.94 -3.02
C PHE A 72 0.29 9.29 -3.79
N ASP A 73 -0.20 8.35 -4.59
CA ASP A 73 -1.54 8.43 -5.18
C ASP A 73 -2.47 7.55 -4.35
N ALA A 74 -3.44 8.20 -3.71
CA ALA A 74 -4.42 7.56 -2.85
C ALA A 74 -5.85 7.60 -3.42
N GLN A 75 -6.02 7.89 -4.72
CA GLN A 75 -7.35 8.06 -5.32
C GLN A 75 -8.24 6.82 -5.21
N GLU A 76 -7.69 5.61 -5.25
CA GLU A 76 -8.49 4.38 -5.16
C GLU A 76 -8.83 3.97 -3.72
N VAL A 77 -8.27 4.65 -2.71
CA VAL A 77 -8.36 4.23 -1.30
C VAL A 77 -9.14 5.22 -0.44
N GLN A 78 -10.05 5.99 -1.05
CA GLN A 78 -10.85 7.02 -0.38
C GLN A 78 -11.94 6.46 0.53
N ASP A 79 -12.37 5.23 0.28
CA ASP A 79 -13.43 4.57 1.02
C ASP A 79 -12.92 3.54 2.02
N GLN A 80 -13.74 3.25 3.03
CA GLN A 80 -13.45 2.17 3.96
C GLN A 80 -13.81 0.83 3.31
N TRP A 81 -12.82 -0.04 3.15
CA TRP A 81 -13.04 -1.33 2.50
C TRP A 81 -13.62 -2.39 3.43
N TRP A 82 -13.25 -2.35 4.70
CA TRP A 82 -13.69 -3.33 5.70
C TRP A 82 -14.44 -2.62 6.82
N THR A 83 -15.68 -3.01 7.03
CA THR A 83 -16.46 -2.65 8.23
C THR A 83 -16.67 -3.87 9.10
N GLU A 84 -16.97 -3.64 10.37
CA GLU A 84 -17.23 -4.70 11.33
C GLU A 84 -18.33 -5.67 10.82
N GLY A 85 -18.07 -6.97 10.95
CA GLY A 85 -19.00 -8.02 10.53
C GLY A 85 -19.01 -8.33 9.03
N MET A 86 -18.21 -7.63 8.21
CA MET A 86 -18.04 -8.02 6.81
C MET A 86 -17.14 -9.26 6.69
N ALA A 87 -17.44 -10.09 5.68
CA ALA A 87 -16.56 -11.15 5.21
C ALA A 87 -16.58 -11.10 3.68
N GLU A 88 -15.41 -11.14 3.05
CA GLU A 88 -15.33 -11.24 1.59
C GLU A 88 -15.73 -12.66 1.18
N THR A 89 -16.81 -12.77 0.40
CA THR A 89 -17.23 -14.07 -0.16
C THR A 89 -16.20 -14.57 -1.17
N SER A 90 -16.17 -15.88 -1.42
CA SER A 90 -15.26 -16.47 -2.43
C SER A 90 -15.43 -15.82 -3.80
N THR A 91 -16.66 -15.47 -4.20
CA THR A 91 -16.93 -14.80 -5.47
C THR A 91 -16.38 -13.37 -5.51
N GLN A 92 -16.53 -12.60 -4.43
CA GLN A 92 -15.99 -11.24 -4.33
C GLN A 92 -14.45 -11.25 -4.35
N LEU A 93 -13.84 -12.19 -3.63
CA LEU A 93 -12.40 -12.38 -3.64
C LEU A 93 -11.91 -12.72 -5.06
N GLN A 94 -12.57 -13.66 -5.74
CA GLN A 94 -12.21 -14.05 -7.09
C GLN A 94 -12.29 -12.87 -8.07
N ALA A 95 -13.38 -12.10 -8.04
CA ALA A 95 -13.53 -10.92 -8.88
C ALA A 95 -12.43 -9.88 -8.66
N ARG A 96 -12.05 -9.64 -7.40
CA ARG A 96 -10.96 -8.73 -7.06
C ARG A 96 -9.59 -9.24 -7.53
N LEU A 97 -9.33 -10.54 -7.41
CA LEU A 97 -8.10 -11.14 -7.90
C LEU A 97 -8.02 -11.06 -9.44
N GLU A 98 -9.13 -11.24 -10.15
CA GLU A 98 -9.20 -11.06 -11.60
C GLU A 98 -8.90 -9.61 -12.01
N GLU A 99 -9.44 -8.63 -11.27
CA GLU A 99 -9.11 -7.22 -11.45
C GLU A 99 -7.62 -6.96 -11.22
N PHE A 100 -7.07 -7.42 -10.09
CA PHE A 100 -5.66 -7.28 -9.77
C PHE A 100 -4.77 -7.89 -10.86
N MET A 101 -5.06 -9.12 -11.28
CA MET A 101 -4.30 -9.78 -12.35
C MET A 101 -4.41 -9.06 -13.69
N SER A 102 -5.58 -8.50 -14.01
CA SER A 102 -5.77 -7.69 -15.21
C SER A 102 -4.91 -6.43 -15.18
N GLN A 103 -4.85 -5.75 -14.04
CA GLN A 103 -3.97 -4.57 -13.86
C GLN A 103 -2.50 -4.94 -14.04
N LEU A 104 -2.06 -6.12 -13.57
CA LEU A 104 -0.69 -6.59 -13.80
C LEU A 104 -0.43 -6.93 -15.27
N LEU A 105 -1.35 -7.66 -15.91
CA LEU A 105 -1.20 -8.14 -17.29
C LEU A 105 -1.15 -7.00 -18.30
N TYR A 106 -1.97 -5.97 -18.10
CA TYR A 106 -2.06 -4.80 -18.99
C TYR A 106 -1.20 -3.62 -18.52
N SER A 107 -0.34 -3.84 -17.52
CA SER A 107 0.62 -2.85 -17.07
C SER A 107 1.67 -2.58 -18.14
N GLN A 108 2.09 -1.32 -18.28
CA GLN A 108 3.22 -0.93 -19.14
C GLN A 108 4.58 -1.40 -18.58
N HIS A 109 4.61 -1.98 -17.38
CA HIS A 109 5.83 -2.39 -16.70
C HIS A 109 6.32 -3.74 -17.19
N HIS A 110 7.58 -3.80 -17.62
CA HIS A 110 8.18 -5.03 -18.15
C HIS A 110 8.51 -6.07 -17.07
N ASN A 111 8.75 -5.62 -15.83
CA ASN A 111 9.00 -6.48 -14.68
C ASN A 111 8.12 -6.01 -13.51
N ILE A 112 7.42 -6.96 -12.90
CA ILE A 112 6.52 -6.71 -11.77
C ILE A 112 6.92 -7.64 -10.63
N VAL A 113 7.14 -7.09 -9.44
CA VAL A 113 7.38 -7.85 -8.22
C VAL A 113 6.14 -7.72 -7.34
N VAL A 114 5.46 -8.84 -7.08
CA VAL A 114 4.32 -8.88 -6.18
C VAL A 114 4.79 -9.41 -4.83
N VAL A 115 4.54 -8.65 -3.78
CA VAL A 115 4.78 -9.07 -2.40
C VAL A 115 3.43 -9.21 -1.72
N GLY A 116 3.16 -10.40 -1.20
CA GLY A 116 1.94 -10.69 -0.46
C GLY A 116 2.20 -11.78 0.56
N HIS A 117 1.20 -12.02 1.40
CA HIS A 117 1.24 -13.13 2.35
C HIS A 117 0.79 -14.41 1.66
N SER A 118 1.55 -15.49 1.85
CA SER A 118 1.09 -16.83 1.49
C SER A 118 0.01 -17.22 2.49
N HIS A 119 -1.25 -17.20 2.05
CA HIS A 119 -2.30 -17.97 2.69
C HIS A 119 -2.22 -19.44 2.29
#